data_AF-A0A7Z9SCZ7-F1
#
_entry.id   AF-A0A7Z9SCZ7-F1
#
_cell.length_a   1.000
_cell.length_b   1.000
_cell.length_c   1.000
_cell.angle_alpha   90.00
_cell.angle_beta   90.00
_cell.angle_gamma   90.00
#
_symmetry.space_group_name_H-M   'P 1'
#
loop_
_entity.id
_entity.type
_entity.pdbx_description
1 polymer ?
#
loop_
_entity_poly.entity_id
_entity_poly.type
_entity_poly.pdbx_seq_one_letter_code
_entity_poly.pdbx_strand_id
1 'polypeptide(L)'
;TSLRAGNETTDVMVLRYKSKRHQRDIDPDSLWIGVTTSLYSGDYEQTQSKFFEIWLKGESGRIHIDLGKISEDMDGNGQLNTEDIPGAGLSLGNGFLEDAEDTGLDGCFDETEDGWGGCLESGTYNDYLISGETDIINASSDIDSQDPNGDNWNYDQNNFNDYTQVNGTEGNGTGSKIQEGGKYPDTEDLDRSTFLDKTNDYFSTQFMLTDTTYLAGETEKNGEPTGWRLFRVPLSDFKQVKNIEWNEIRYVRLAITGLDSVQKHLEIAKMEIVGNEWQEMGIVGLDISHFDTSGFFGRHFGNIYGMNDEDDDPTFQVAVINTEDNTDYTPPKGVKGEYDRLNEIRSKEQSLVLKFDHLPSKATGIAQKTLYT
;
A
#
# COMPACT_ATOMS: atom_id res chain seq x y z
N THR A 1 -11.98 -0.45 12.70
CA THR A 1 -11.72 0.10 14.05
C THR A 1 -13.04 0.16 14.76
N SER A 2 -13.17 -0.49 15.93
CA SER A 2 -14.47 -0.56 16.61
C SER A 2 -14.88 0.83 17.09
N LEU A 3 -16.09 1.27 16.73
CA LEU A 3 -16.77 2.46 17.29
C LEU A 3 -16.77 2.48 18.83
N ARG A 4 -16.60 1.31 19.43
CA ARG A 4 -16.64 1.15 20.88
C ARG A 4 -15.32 1.47 21.54
N ALA A 5 -14.20 1.53 20.82
CA ALA A 5 -12.86 1.76 21.38
C ALA A 5 -12.55 3.22 21.75
N GLY A 6 -13.56 4.07 21.87
CA GLY A 6 -13.39 5.51 22.03
C GLY A 6 -12.77 6.20 20.81
N ASN A 7 -12.50 5.47 19.74
CA ASN A 7 -12.00 6.02 18.48
C ASN A 7 -13.21 6.34 17.59
N GLU A 8 -13.82 7.51 17.85
CA GLU A 8 -14.96 8.03 17.08
C GLU A 8 -14.54 8.55 15.70
N THR A 9 -13.23 8.67 15.47
CA THR A 9 -12.63 9.16 14.23
C THR A 9 -11.74 8.08 13.60
N THR A 10 -11.57 8.17 12.28
CA THR A 10 -10.63 7.33 11.53
C THR A 10 -9.72 8.26 10.77
N ASP A 11 -8.41 8.03 10.87
CA ASP A 11 -7.43 8.77 10.11
C ASP A 11 -7.54 8.39 8.64
N VAL A 12 -7.42 9.39 7.77
CA VAL A 12 -7.59 9.22 6.33
C VAL A 12 -6.32 9.72 5.66
N MET A 13 -5.70 8.85 4.88
CA MET A 13 -4.63 9.23 3.97
C MET A 13 -5.27 9.89 2.74
N VAL A 14 -4.91 11.13 2.46
CA VAL A 14 -5.39 11.89 1.30
C VAL A 14 -4.27 12.01 0.28
N LEU A 15 -4.40 11.28 -0.82
CA LEU A 15 -3.44 11.33 -1.92
C LEU A 15 -3.88 12.42 -2.88
N ARG A 16 -3.18 13.56 -2.88
CA ARG A 16 -3.47 14.69 -3.78
C ARG A 16 -2.59 14.62 -5.01
N TYR A 17 -3.19 14.75 -6.19
CA TYR A 17 -2.50 14.76 -7.46
C TYR A 17 -2.63 16.12 -8.15
N LYS A 18 -1.53 16.61 -8.71
CA LYS A 18 -1.50 17.82 -9.54
C LYS A 18 -0.48 17.65 -10.66
N SER A 19 -0.96 17.49 -11.89
CA SER A 19 -0.11 17.51 -13.08
C SER A 19 0.66 18.84 -13.17
N LYS A 20 1.97 18.78 -13.44
CA LYS A 20 2.78 19.97 -13.79
C LYS A 20 2.31 20.55 -15.15
N ARG A 21 2.68 21.78 -15.48
CA ARG A 21 2.13 22.48 -16.67
C ARG A 21 2.50 21.74 -17.95
N HIS A 22 3.74 21.26 -18.04
CA HIS A 22 4.23 20.47 -19.17
C HIS A 22 3.59 19.07 -19.28
N GLN A 23 2.94 18.58 -18.22
CA GLN A 23 2.28 17.28 -18.19
C GLN A 23 0.79 17.34 -18.59
N ARG A 24 0.21 18.53 -18.80
CA ARG A 24 -1.23 18.69 -19.05
C ARG A 24 -1.73 18.05 -20.34
N ASP A 25 -0.84 17.90 -21.31
CA ASP A 25 -1.13 17.28 -22.61
C ASP A 25 -0.77 15.78 -22.64
N ILE A 26 -0.24 15.25 -21.53
CA ILE A 26 0.04 13.82 -21.35
C ILE A 26 -1.26 13.12 -20.94
N ASP A 27 -1.50 11.93 -21.45
CA ASP A 27 -2.63 11.09 -21.01
C ASP A 27 -2.56 10.90 -19.48
N PRO A 28 -3.61 11.23 -18.72
CA PRO A 28 -3.63 11.04 -17.27
C PRO A 28 -3.34 9.61 -16.83
N ASP A 29 -3.61 8.58 -17.65
CA ASP A 29 -3.28 7.19 -17.34
C ASP A 29 -1.76 6.89 -17.49
N SER A 30 -1.02 7.79 -18.15
CA SER A 30 0.45 7.74 -18.26
C SER A 30 1.17 8.51 -17.15
N LEU A 31 0.42 9.24 -16.31
CA LEU A 31 0.94 9.94 -15.15
C LEU A 31 0.54 9.16 -13.91
N TRP A 32 1.52 8.89 -13.04
CA TRP A 32 1.28 8.16 -11.81
C TRP A 32 1.91 8.88 -10.62
N ILE A 33 1.31 8.67 -9.45
CA ILE A 33 1.92 8.94 -8.14
C ILE A 33 1.84 7.65 -7.35
N GLY A 34 2.90 7.33 -6.63
CA GLY A 34 2.94 6.16 -5.77
C GLY A 34 3.46 6.47 -4.39
N VAL A 35 3.06 5.62 -3.44
CA VAL A 35 3.61 5.56 -2.09
C VAL A 35 3.99 4.11 -1.83
N THR A 36 5.21 3.91 -1.36
CA THR A 36 5.74 2.60 -0.99
C THR A 36 6.04 2.60 0.50
N THR A 37 5.79 1.48 1.16
CA THR A 37 6.17 1.28 2.56
C THR A 37 6.65 -0.14 2.78
N SER A 38 7.58 -0.32 3.72
CA SER A 38 8.04 -1.61 4.19
C SER A 38 7.06 -2.18 5.24
N LEU A 39 6.83 -3.48 5.18
CA LEU A 39 6.11 -4.22 6.20
C LEU A 39 7.05 -4.55 7.36
N TYR A 40 6.48 -4.75 8.55
CA TYR A 40 7.24 -5.34 9.64
C TYR A 40 7.57 -6.79 9.32
N SER A 41 8.72 -7.28 9.76
CA SER A 41 9.17 -8.66 9.50
C SER A 41 8.21 -9.74 9.98
N GLY A 42 7.36 -9.44 10.98
CA GLY A 42 6.28 -10.32 11.44
C GLY A 42 5.15 -10.51 10.43
N ASP A 43 5.02 -9.59 9.46
CA ASP A 43 3.96 -9.56 8.44
C ASP A 43 4.47 -10.01 7.07
N TYR A 44 5.68 -10.57 6.95
CA TYR A 44 6.19 -11.04 5.66
C TYR A 44 5.49 -12.32 5.16
N GLU A 45 5.03 -13.14 6.09
CA GLU A 45 4.40 -14.43 5.80
C GLU A 45 2.91 -14.25 5.52
N GLN A 46 2.55 -14.26 4.24
CA GLN A 46 1.20 -14.06 3.74
C GLN A 46 0.62 -15.31 3.05
N THR A 47 1.23 -16.49 3.19
CA THR A 47 0.72 -17.74 2.57
C THR A 47 -0.67 -18.16 3.04
N GLN A 48 -1.11 -17.68 4.21
CA GLN A 48 -2.44 -17.96 4.76
C GLN A 48 -3.45 -16.84 4.48
N SER A 49 -2.99 -15.75 3.87
CA SER A 49 -3.83 -14.63 3.51
C SER A 49 -4.62 -14.94 2.24
N LYS A 50 -5.81 -14.33 2.12
CA LYS A 50 -6.73 -14.61 1.02
C LYS A 50 -7.09 -13.37 0.21
N PHE A 51 -7.17 -12.22 0.86
CA PHE A 51 -7.58 -10.98 0.22
C PHE A 51 -6.68 -9.82 0.61
N PHE A 52 -6.55 -8.87 -0.30
CA PHE A 52 -6.18 -7.50 0.01
C PHE A 52 -7.46 -6.67 0.08
N GLU A 53 -7.66 -5.93 1.17
CA GLU A 53 -8.81 -5.07 1.41
C GLU A 53 -8.38 -3.60 1.49
N ILE A 54 -9.16 -2.74 0.85
CA ILE A 54 -8.92 -1.29 0.88
C ILE A 54 -10.23 -0.51 0.92
N TRP A 55 -10.34 0.39 1.91
CA TRP A 55 -11.42 1.36 2.02
C TRP A 55 -11.03 2.66 1.33
N LEU A 56 -11.70 2.94 0.21
CA LEU A 56 -11.41 4.07 -0.66
C LEU A 56 -12.61 4.98 -0.80
N LYS A 57 -12.35 6.27 -1.00
CA LYS A 57 -13.34 7.23 -1.48
C LYS A 57 -12.75 8.04 -2.62
N GLY A 58 -13.40 7.89 -3.77
CA GLY A 58 -13.03 8.48 -5.06
C GLY A 58 -13.97 8.00 -6.16
N GLU A 59 -14.13 8.78 -7.21
CA GLU A 59 -15.08 8.58 -8.31
C GLU A 59 -14.39 8.14 -9.62
N SER A 60 -13.10 8.46 -9.81
CA SER A 60 -12.32 8.14 -11.01
C SER A 60 -10.87 7.78 -10.68
N GLY A 61 -10.17 7.26 -11.70
CA GLY A 61 -8.79 6.78 -11.59
C GLY A 61 -8.67 5.26 -11.52
N ARG A 62 -7.44 4.82 -11.65
CA ARG A 62 -7.01 3.42 -11.60
C ARG A 62 -5.99 3.27 -10.49
N ILE A 63 -6.25 2.31 -9.61
CA ILE A 63 -5.35 1.96 -8.52
C ILE A 63 -4.53 0.75 -8.91
N HIS A 64 -3.24 0.80 -8.65
CA HIS A 64 -2.28 -0.29 -8.81
C HIS A 64 -1.75 -0.64 -7.42
N ILE A 65 -1.70 -1.92 -7.12
CA ILE A 65 -1.26 -2.44 -5.84
C ILE A 65 -0.20 -3.48 -6.12
N ASP A 66 1.00 -3.25 -5.60
CA ASP A 66 2.11 -4.19 -5.66
C ASP A 66 2.46 -4.68 -4.25
N LEU A 67 2.61 -5.99 -4.11
CA LEU A 67 2.94 -6.68 -2.85
C LEU A 67 4.16 -7.58 -3.08
N GLY A 68 5.29 -7.30 -2.42
CA GLY A 68 6.46 -8.15 -2.60
C GLY A 68 7.79 -7.51 -2.22
N LYS A 69 8.83 -7.79 -2.99
CA LYS A 69 10.12 -7.08 -2.95
C LYS A 69 10.07 -5.98 -4.01
N ILE A 70 10.19 -4.75 -3.58
CA ILE A 70 10.11 -3.57 -4.42
C ILE A 70 11.42 -2.83 -4.25
N SER A 71 11.98 -2.39 -5.38
CA SER A 71 13.24 -1.67 -5.38
C SER A 71 13.11 -0.37 -4.60
N GLU A 72 14.08 -0.14 -3.74
CA GLU A 72 14.32 1.09 -2.99
C GLU A 72 15.09 2.13 -3.80
N ASP A 73 15.83 1.69 -4.82
CA ASP A 73 16.55 2.53 -5.80
C ASP A 73 15.55 3.32 -6.65
N MET A 74 15.21 4.53 -6.20
CA MET A 74 14.13 5.36 -6.75
C MET A 74 14.54 6.00 -8.09
N ASP A 75 15.80 6.39 -8.21
CA ASP A 75 16.35 7.01 -9.43
C ASP A 75 17.01 5.98 -10.38
N GLY A 76 17.28 4.77 -9.91
CA GLY A 76 17.85 3.67 -10.69
C GLY A 76 19.36 3.76 -10.90
N ASN A 77 20.06 4.58 -10.13
CA ASN A 77 21.51 4.79 -10.23
C ASN A 77 22.32 3.66 -9.56
N GLY A 78 21.68 2.84 -8.71
CA GLY A 78 22.30 1.73 -8.01
C GLY A 78 23.20 2.12 -6.82
N GLN A 79 23.04 3.30 -6.25
CA GLN A 79 23.74 3.83 -5.09
C GLN A 79 22.68 4.23 -4.07
N LEU A 80 22.96 4.02 -2.78
CA LEU A 80 22.04 4.41 -1.73
C LEU A 80 22.02 5.93 -1.63
N ASN A 81 20.92 6.57 -2.02
CA ASN A 81 20.67 7.98 -1.73
C ASN A 81 20.24 8.11 -0.26
N THR A 82 20.99 8.91 0.51
CA THR A 82 20.74 9.16 1.93
C THR A 82 21.35 10.48 2.33
N GLU A 83 20.64 11.26 3.14
CA GLU A 83 21.17 12.49 3.73
C GLU A 83 22.15 12.18 4.89
N ASP A 84 22.13 10.97 5.45
CA ASP A 84 23.03 10.58 6.56
C ASP A 84 24.50 10.42 6.09
N ILE A 85 25.26 11.52 6.12
CA ILE A 85 26.64 11.54 5.61
C ILE A 85 27.60 10.98 6.68
N PRO A 86 28.50 10.03 6.32
CA PRO A 86 29.47 9.49 7.27
C PRO A 86 30.41 10.55 7.84
N GLY A 87 30.32 10.77 9.16
CA GLY A 87 31.29 11.58 9.90
C GLY A 87 32.70 10.98 9.91
N ALA A 88 33.70 11.77 10.32
CA ALA A 88 35.10 11.36 10.32
C ALA A 88 35.34 10.05 11.12
N GLY A 89 35.71 8.99 10.41
CA GLY A 89 36.00 7.67 10.98
C GLY A 89 34.82 6.70 11.04
N LEU A 90 33.65 7.09 10.52
CA LEU A 90 32.49 6.21 10.34
C LEU A 90 32.37 5.78 8.87
N SER A 91 31.83 4.59 8.65
CA SER A 91 31.51 4.06 7.30
C SER A 91 30.06 4.32 6.90
N LEU A 92 29.22 4.68 7.86
CA LEU A 92 27.82 5.08 7.73
C LEU A 92 27.64 6.36 8.53
N GLY A 93 26.59 7.12 8.26
CA GLY A 93 26.25 8.27 9.08
C GLY A 93 25.83 7.88 10.50
N ASN A 94 25.43 8.87 11.28
CA ASN A 94 25.15 8.69 12.70
C ASN A 94 23.66 8.43 13.00
N GLY A 95 22.81 8.44 11.97
CA GLY A 95 21.37 8.23 12.04
C GLY A 95 20.57 9.44 12.51
N PHE A 96 21.18 10.62 12.57
CA PHE A 96 20.53 11.88 12.92
C PHE A 96 20.87 12.94 11.89
N LEU A 97 19.83 13.64 11.42
CA LEU A 97 19.98 14.66 10.40
C LEU A 97 20.58 15.96 10.96
N GLU A 98 21.54 16.51 10.23
CA GLU A 98 22.23 17.75 10.54
C GLU A 98 21.91 18.87 9.53
N ASP A 99 22.03 20.13 9.94
CA ASP A 99 21.64 21.30 9.10
C ASP A 99 22.36 21.36 7.74
N ALA A 100 23.51 20.70 7.59
CA ALA A 100 24.27 20.67 6.33
C ALA A 100 23.95 19.44 5.46
N GLU A 101 23.14 18.52 5.96
CA GLU A 101 22.75 17.25 5.34
C GLU A 101 21.32 17.26 4.81
N ASP A 102 20.44 18.09 5.40
CA ASP A 102 19.01 18.27 5.08
C ASP A 102 18.84 18.93 3.70
N THR A 103 19.19 18.17 2.66
CA THR A 103 19.31 18.53 1.25
C THR A 103 18.36 17.71 0.38
N GLY A 104 17.52 16.90 0.99
CA GLY A 104 16.69 15.92 0.33
C GLY A 104 17.44 14.74 -0.28
N LEU A 105 16.71 13.95 -1.08
CA LEU A 105 17.25 12.74 -1.71
C LEU A 105 18.09 13.02 -2.96
N ASP A 106 18.00 14.22 -3.53
CA ASP A 106 18.86 14.62 -4.66
C ASP A 106 20.29 14.96 -4.19
N GLY A 107 20.46 15.35 -2.92
CA GLY A 107 21.74 15.57 -2.26
C GLY A 107 22.34 16.96 -2.49
N CYS A 108 21.54 17.97 -2.86
CA CYS A 108 22.01 19.35 -2.98
C CYS A 108 20.94 20.38 -2.67
N PHE A 109 21.36 21.49 -2.06
CA PHE A 109 20.46 22.62 -1.79
C PHE A 109 20.00 23.32 -3.07
N ASP A 110 18.81 23.96 -3.00
CA ASP A 110 18.18 24.87 -3.97
C ASP A 110 19.10 25.54 -5.00
N GLU A 111 20.18 26.17 -4.53
CA GLU A 111 21.08 26.97 -5.39
C GLU A 111 21.83 26.13 -6.43
N THR A 112 22.03 24.85 -6.13
CA THR A 112 22.82 23.88 -6.90
C THR A 112 21.98 22.81 -7.58
N GLU A 113 20.66 22.89 -7.50
CA GLU A 113 19.77 21.98 -8.20
C GLU A 113 19.72 22.24 -9.72
N ASP A 114 19.44 21.20 -10.51
CA ASP A 114 19.34 21.32 -11.97
C ASP A 114 17.89 21.47 -12.48
N GLY A 115 16.89 21.24 -11.63
CA GLY A 115 15.46 21.27 -11.97
C GLY A 115 14.94 20.01 -12.66
N TRP A 116 15.77 18.97 -12.76
CA TRP A 116 15.43 17.62 -13.23
C TRP A 116 15.35 16.60 -12.08
N GLY A 117 15.63 17.02 -10.84
CA GLY A 117 15.78 16.15 -9.67
C GLY A 117 17.22 15.74 -9.40
N GLY A 118 18.20 16.47 -9.94
CA GLY A 118 19.62 16.24 -9.74
C GLY A 118 20.39 17.51 -9.41
N CYS A 119 21.72 17.38 -9.35
CA CYS A 119 22.61 18.42 -8.89
C CYS A 119 23.56 18.91 -9.98
N LEU A 120 23.78 20.23 -9.98
CA LEU A 120 24.78 20.89 -10.81
C LEU A 120 26.20 20.61 -10.31
N GLU A 121 27.09 20.21 -11.21
CA GLU A 121 28.50 20.00 -10.88
C GLU A 121 29.23 21.30 -10.51
N SER A 122 28.75 22.45 -11.01
CA SER A 122 29.29 23.78 -10.71
C SER A 122 28.35 24.90 -11.13
N GLY A 123 28.46 26.06 -10.47
CA GLY A 123 27.61 27.22 -10.73
C GLY A 123 26.31 27.15 -9.92
N THR A 124 25.37 28.05 -10.23
CA THR A 124 24.04 28.07 -9.60
C THR A 124 22.94 27.97 -10.65
N TYR A 125 21.77 27.45 -10.27
CA TYR A 125 20.60 27.37 -11.16
C TYR A 125 20.28 28.75 -11.77
N ASN A 126 20.27 29.79 -10.93
CA ASN A 126 19.94 31.15 -11.35
C ASN A 126 20.97 31.77 -12.32
N ASP A 127 22.26 31.49 -12.17
CA ASP A 127 23.28 31.96 -13.11
C ASP A 127 23.07 31.33 -14.50
N TYR A 128 22.79 30.02 -14.55
CA TYR A 128 22.49 29.33 -15.80
C TYR A 128 21.19 29.83 -16.43
N LEU A 129 20.14 30.02 -15.63
CA LEU A 129 18.85 30.55 -16.09
C LEU A 129 19.00 31.93 -16.72
N ILE A 130 19.78 32.84 -16.11
CA ILE A 130 20.06 34.18 -16.65
C ILE A 130 20.87 34.10 -17.94
N SER A 131 21.79 33.14 -18.06
CA SER A 131 22.60 32.93 -19.26
C SER A 131 21.81 32.34 -20.44
N GLY A 132 20.59 31.87 -20.19
CA GLY A 132 19.73 31.23 -21.18
C GLY A 132 20.12 29.77 -21.45
N GLU A 133 20.78 29.12 -20.50
CA GLU A 133 21.13 27.70 -20.58
C GLU A 133 19.87 26.84 -20.42
N THR A 134 19.76 25.77 -21.23
CA THR A 134 18.60 24.88 -21.26
C THR A 134 18.97 23.40 -21.35
N ASP A 135 20.25 23.09 -21.61
CA ASP A 135 20.74 21.72 -21.73
C ASP A 135 21.21 21.18 -20.37
N ILE A 136 21.75 22.06 -19.51
CA ILE A 136 22.27 21.71 -18.17
C ILE A 136 21.19 21.83 -17.10
N ILE A 137 20.24 22.76 -17.26
CA ILE A 137 19.14 23.00 -16.31
C ILE A 137 17.78 22.83 -16.97
N ASN A 138 16.77 22.52 -16.17
CA ASN A 138 15.38 22.60 -16.59
C ASN A 138 14.89 24.05 -16.54
N ALA A 139 15.04 24.77 -17.65
CA ALA A 139 14.57 26.15 -17.78
C ALA A 139 13.06 26.26 -18.11
N SER A 140 12.26 25.23 -17.83
CA SER A 140 10.83 25.23 -18.13
C SER A 140 10.10 26.28 -17.28
N SER A 141 9.09 26.93 -17.88
CA SER A 141 8.36 28.04 -17.23
C SER A 141 7.56 27.67 -15.97
N ASP A 142 7.44 26.38 -15.66
CA ASP A 142 6.76 25.85 -14.48
C ASP A 142 7.72 25.30 -13.42
N ILE A 143 9.03 25.54 -13.57
CA ILE A 143 10.05 25.33 -12.54
C ILE A 143 10.14 26.60 -11.69
N ASP A 144 10.19 26.43 -10.37
CA ASP A 144 10.45 27.53 -9.44
C ASP A 144 11.95 27.72 -9.31
N SER A 145 12.45 28.92 -9.59
CA SER A 145 13.88 29.23 -9.48
C SER A 145 14.40 29.30 -8.03
N GLN A 146 13.50 29.18 -7.05
CA GLN A 146 13.84 29.08 -5.62
C GLN A 146 13.67 27.67 -5.06
N ASP A 147 13.19 26.74 -5.87
CA ASP A 147 13.01 25.32 -5.53
C ASP A 147 13.07 24.52 -6.86
N PRO A 148 14.20 24.55 -7.60
CA PRO A 148 14.27 23.95 -8.93
C PRO A 148 13.80 22.49 -9.02
N ASN A 149 14.24 21.61 -8.11
CA ASN A 149 13.85 20.19 -8.08
C ASN A 149 12.47 19.99 -7.44
N GLY A 150 12.01 20.95 -6.65
CA GLY A 150 10.65 20.95 -6.11
C GLY A 150 10.50 20.04 -4.92
N ASP A 151 11.54 19.90 -4.11
CA ASP A 151 11.62 18.99 -2.97
C ASP A 151 11.60 19.73 -1.63
N ASN A 152 11.55 21.07 -1.61
CA ASN A 152 11.44 21.83 -0.36
C ASN A 152 10.24 21.45 0.50
N TRP A 153 10.49 21.27 1.80
CA TRP A 153 9.48 21.00 2.80
C TRP A 153 8.90 22.27 3.43
N ASN A 154 7.57 22.28 3.59
CA ASN A 154 6.91 23.32 4.35
C ASN A 154 5.54 22.88 4.88
N TYR A 155 5.29 23.20 6.15
CA TYR A 155 3.98 23.14 6.76
C TYR A 155 3.74 24.32 7.70
N ASP A 156 2.63 25.05 7.49
CA ASP A 156 2.18 26.10 8.40
C ASP A 156 0.87 25.72 9.08
N GLN A 157 0.93 25.53 10.40
CA GLN A 157 -0.26 25.25 11.21
C GLN A 157 -1.32 26.35 11.13
N ASN A 158 -0.94 27.60 10.81
CA ASN A 158 -1.90 28.67 10.56
C ASN A 158 -2.66 28.50 9.24
N ASN A 159 -2.09 27.75 8.29
CA ASN A 159 -2.69 27.37 7.02
C ASN A 159 -2.90 25.84 6.97
N PHE A 160 -3.60 25.30 7.97
CA PHE A 160 -3.80 23.86 8.20
C PHE A 160 -4.42 23.05 7.03
N ASN A 161 -4.87 23.69 5.94
CA ASN A 161 -5.40 22.98 4.77
C ASN A 161 -4.38 22.86 3.62
N ASP A 162 -3.23 23.52 3.77
CA ASP A 162 -2.17 23.54 2.79
C ASP A 162 -1.17 22.42 3.08
N TYR A 163 -1.23 21.41 2.22
CA TYR A 163 -0.39 20.23 2.24
C TYR A 163 0.43 20.14 0.95
N THR A 164 0.72 21.27 0.31
CA THR A 164 1.34 21.27 -1.02
C THR A 164 2.84 20.93 -1.00
N GLN A 165 3.51 21.14 0.14
CA GLN A 165 4.96 20.93 0.35
C GLN A 165 5.27 20.04 1.57
N VAL A 166 4.28 19.30 2.09
CA VAL A 166 4.47 18.51 3.33
C VAL A 166 5.23 17.20 3.14
N ASN A 167 5.43 16.80 1.89
CA ASN A 167 6.20 15.61 1.52
C ASN A 167 7.57 16.00 0.92
N GLY A 168 7.98 17.26 1.07
CA GLY A 168 9.32 17.69 0.68
C GLY A 168 10.38 17.03 1.55
N THR A 169 11.58 16.88 0.99
CA THR A 169 12.75 16.27 1.62
C THR A 169 13.74 17.33 2.09
N GLU A 170 14.07 18.36 1.30
CA GLU A 170 14.89 19.48 1.77
C GLU A 170 14.19 20.29 2.88
N GLY A 171 14.88 20.48 4.00
CA GLY A 171 14.43 21.31 5.12
C GLY A 171 13.35 20.68 5.99
N ASN A 172 13.08 19.38 5.84
CA ASN A 172 12.00 18.70 6.57
C ASN A 172 12.40 18.35 8.02
N GLY A 173 13.70 18.35 8.31
CA GLY A 173 14.28 17.87 9.55
C GLY A 173 15.03 18.91 10.36
N THR A 174 15.33 20.05 9.76
CA THR A 174 16.12 21.14 10.33
C THR A 174 15.37 22.47 10.31
N GLY A 175 15.92 23.49 10.97
CA GLY A 175 15.27 24.80 11.08
C GLY A 175 14.25 24.96 12.22
N SER A 176 13.35 25.93 12.07
CA SER A 176 12.45 26.40 13.15
C SER A 176 11.13 25.64 13.25
N LYS A 177 10.78 24.93 12.19
CA LYS A 177 9.64 24.01 12.06
C LYS A 177 10.19 22.77 11.38
N ILE A 178 9.84 21.61 11.91
CA ILE A 178 10.28 20.32 11.36
C ILE A 178 9.09 19.38 11.29
N GLN A 179 9.16 18.41 10.40
CA GLN A 179 8.25 17.30 10.35
C GLN A 179 8.40 16.42 11.59
N GLU A 180 7.29 15.80 12.04
CA GLU A 180 7.37 14.77 13.06
C GLU A 180 8.21 13.60 12.53
N GLY A 181 9.32 13.31 13.20
CA GLY A 181 10.28 12.30 12.75
C GLY A 181 11.35 12.81 11.78
N GLY A 182 11.30 14.08 11.32
CA GLY A 182 12.30 14.65 10.40
C GLY A 182 13.72 14.76 10.98
N LYS A 183 13.95 14.45 12.27
CA LYS A 183 15.31 14.32 12.80
C LYS A 183 16.04 13.07 12.33
N TYR A 184 15.36 12.17 11.64
CA TYR A 184 15.97 11.04 10.94
C TYR A 184 16.20 11.44 9.48
N PRO A 185 17.39 11.20 8.93
CA PRO A 185 17.70 11.48 7.53
C PRO A 185 16.75 10.80 6.56
N ASP A 186 16.40 11.50 5.48
CA ASP A 186 15.74 10.87 4.35
C ASP A 186 16.70 9.92 3.63
N THR A 187 16.19 8.75 3.27
CA THR A 187 16.98 7.67 2.67
C THR A 187 16.10 6.75 1.83
N GLU A 188 16.70 6.18 0.79
CA GLU A 188 16.10 5.08 0.04
C GLU A 188 16.03 3.78 0.85
N ASP A 189 16.76 3.64 1.97
CA ASP A 189 16.70 2.47 2.86
C ASP A 189 15.39 2.44 3.68
N LEU A 190 14.29 2.07 3.02
CA LEU A 190 12.93 2.08 3.57
C LEU A 190 12.72 1.04 4.68
N ASP A 191 13.50 -0.04 4.72
CA ASP A 191 13.42 -1.07 5.76
C ASP A 191 14.49 -0.93 6.87
N ARG A 192 15.37 0.08 6.75
CA ARG A 192 16.46 0.40 7.69
C ARG A 192 17.45 -0.75 7.84
N SER A 193 17.69 -1.50 6.78
CA SER A 193 18.64 -2.60 6.76
C SER A 193 20.09 -2.15 6.56
N THR A 194 20.33 -0.87 6.27
CA THR A 194 21.60 -0.23 5.87
C THR A 194 22.08 -0.59 4.47
N PHE A 195 21.24 -1.27 3.68
CA PHE A 195 21.56 -1.70 2.32
C PHE A 195 20.42 -1.37 1.38
N LEU A 196 20.77 -0.83 0.22
CA LEU A 196 19.81 -0.59 -0.86
C LEU A 196 19.31 -1.91 -1.46
N ASP A 197 18.01 -2.20 -1.36
CA ASP A 197 17.37 -3.28 -2.13
C ASP A 197 17.02 -2.82 -3.55
N LYS A 198 17.53 -3.53 -4.55
CA LYS A 198 17.30 -3.22 -5.98
C LYS A 198 16.32 -4.20 -6.64
N THR A 199 15.73 -5.07 -5.84
CA THR A 199 14.95 -6.20 -6.31
C THR A 199 13.53 -5.76 -6.63
N ASN A 200 13.07 -6.11 -7.83
CA ASN A 200 11.68 -5.97 -8.23
C ASN A 200 11.11 -7.35 -8.53
N ASP A 201 10.65 -8.02 -7.47
CA ASP A 201 9.99 -9.32 -7.49
C ASP A 201 8.71 -9.17 -6.65
N TYR A 202 7.55 -8.99 -7.28
CA TYR A 202 6.31 -8.65 -6.58
C TYR A 202 5.07 -9.22 -7.27
N PHE A 203 3.99 -9.34 -6.52
CA PHE A 203 2.64 -9.58 -7.03
C PHE A 203 1.99 -8.24 -7.35
N SER A 204 1.33 -8.11 -8.50
CA SER A 204 0.71 -6.86 -8.95
C SER A 204 -0.74 -7.07 -9.38
N THR A 205 -1.61 -6.16 -8.96
CA THR A 205 -2.99 -6.06 -9.45
C THR A 205 -3.36 -4.61 -9.68
N GLN A 206 -4.39 -4.40 -10.49
CA GLN A 206 -4.93 -3.07 -10.73
C GLN A 206 -6.39 -3.12 -11.12
N PHE A 207 -7.14 -2.09 -10.73
CA PHE A 207 -8.55 -1.95 -11.08
C PHE A 207 -8.95 -0.48 -11.18
N MET A 208 -9.99 -0.21 -11.98
CA MET A 208 -10.59 1.11 -12.05
C MET A 208 -11.43 1.33 -10.80
N LEU A 209 -11.45 2.54 -10.25
CA LEU A 209 -12.35 2.84 -9.12
C LEU A 209 -13.82 2.73 -9.51
N THR A 210 -14.18 2.76 -10.79
CA THR A 210 -15.55 2.54 -11.28
C THR A 210 -15.90 1.07 -11.44
N ASP A 211 -14.93 0.17 -11.31
CA ASP A 211 -15.14 -1.28 -11.42
C ASP A 211 -15.85 -1.81 -10.16
N THR A 212 -16.83 -2.68 -10.35
CA THR A 212 -17.56 -3.34 -9.26
C THR A 212 -17.08 -4.76 -8.99
N THR A 213 -16.12 -5.28 -9.78
CA THR A 213 -15.61 -6.66 -9.68
C THR A 213 -15.14 -7.01 -8.27
N TYR A 214 -14.43 -6.09 -7.62
CA TYR A 214 -13.92 -6.26 -6.26
C TYR A 214 -14.72 -5.50 -5.20
N LEU A 215 -15.86 -4.91 -5.56
CA LEU A 215 -16.68 -4.13 -4.61
C LEU A 215 -17.35 -5.07 -3.60
N ALA A 216 -16.95 -4.95 -2.34
CA ALA A 216 -17.42 -5.80 -1.24
C ALA A 216 -18.29 -5.07 -0.21
N GLY A 217 -18.31 -3.74 -0.23
CA GLY A 217 -19.15 -2.96 0.68
C GLY A 217 -19.14 -1.47 0.38
N GLU A 218 -20.15 -0.78 0.87
CA GLU A 218 -20.30 0.68 0.80
C GLU A 218 -20.85 1.17 2.14
N THR A 219 -20.56 2.41 2.52
CA THR A 219 -21.15 2.99 3.73
C THR A 219 -22.25 3.99 3.39
N GLU A 220 -23.26 4.04 4.25
CA GLU A 220 -24.40 4.94 4.13
C GLU A 220 -24.55 5.79 5.39
N LYS A 221 -25.05 7.02 5.21
CA LYS A 221 -25.45 7.91 6.29
C LYS A 221 -26.85 8.43 6.02
N ASN A 222 -27.80 8.09 6.89
CA ASN A 222 -29.23 8.44 6.74
C ASN A 222 -29.87 7.91 5.44
N GLY A 223 -29.41 6.76 4.94
CA GLY A 223 -29.92 6.13 3.70
C GLY A 223 -29.31 6.68 2.41
N GLU A 224 -28.32 7.56 2.51
CA GLU A 224 -27.56 8.08 1.36
C GLU A 224 -26.12 7.55 1.39
N PRO A 225 -25.55 7.10 0.25
CA PRO A 225 -24.15 6.68 0.17
C PRO A 225 -23.18 7.79 0.58
N THR A 226 -22.17 7.47 1.38
CA THR A 226 -21.15 8.45 1.79
C THR A 226 -20.01 8.62 0.77
N GLY A 227 -19.93 7.70 -0.20
CA GLY A 227 -18.83 7.58 -1.17
C GLY A 227 -17.70 6.65 -0.75
N TRP A 228 -17.67 6.18 0.50
CA TRP A 228 -16.72 5.16 0.95
C TRP A 228 -17.09 3.77 0.46
N ARG A 229 -16.14 3.10 -0.17
CA ARG A 229 -16.28 1.78 -0.78
C ARG A 229 -15.15 0.87 -0.35
N LEU A 230 -15.49 -0.37 0.01
CA LEU A 230 -14.56 -1.44 0.31
C LEU A 230 -14.30 -2.25 -0.96
N PHE A 231 -13.05 -2.26 -1.40
CA PHE A 231 -12.58 -3.18 -2.41
C PHE A 231 -11.86 -4.35 -1.76
N ARG A 232 -12.26 -5.58 -2.11
CA ARG A 232 -11.67 -6.83 -1.63
C ARG A 232 -11.14 -7.60 -2.84
N VAL A 233 -9.83 -7.59 -3.01
CA VAL A 233 -9.15 -8.26 -4.14
C VAL A 233 -8.60 -9.60 -3.66
N PRO A 234 -8.99 -10.74 -4.24
CA PRO A 234 -8.37 -12.02 -3.94
C PRO A 234 -6.87 -12.00 -4.25
N LEU A 235 -6.02 -12.53 -3.35
CA LEU A 235 -4.58 -12.62 -3.59
C LEU A 235 -4.26 -13.49 -4.81
N SER A 236 -5.13 -14.45 -5.15
CA SER A 236 -5.04 -15.25 -6.38
C SER A 236 -5.11 -14.43 -7.67
N ASP A 237 -5.68 -13.23 -7.62
CA ASP A 237 -5.90 -12.39 -8.80
C ASP A 237 -4.70 -11.46 -9.05
N PHE A 238 -3.74 -11.42 -8.12
CA PHE A 238 -2.49 -10.73 -8.34
C PHE A 238 -1.59 -11.51 -9.29
N LYS A 239 -1.04 -10.80 -10.27
CA LYS A 239 -0.11 -11.35 -11.25
C LYS A 239 1.31 -11.29 -10.71
N GLN A 240 2.00 -12.41 -10.76
CA GLN A 240 3.40 -12.47 -10.37
C GLN A 240 4.28 -11.71 -11.38
N VAL A 241 5.08 -10.78 -10.87
CA VAL A 241 6.16 -10.10 -11.58
C VAL A 241 7.47 -10.73 -11.15
N LYS A 242 8.11 -11.43 -12.09
CA LYS A 242 9.32 -12.25 -11.89
C LYS A 242 9.11 -13.41 -10.91
N ASN A 243 9.88 -13.48 -9.81
CA ASN A 243 9.98 -14.66 -8.96
C ASN A 243 9.83 -14.30 -7.48
N ILE A 244 8.61 -14.42 -6.98
CA ILE A 244 8.27 -14.20 -5.57
C ILE A 244 7.23 -15.21 -5.08
N GLU A 245 7.28 -15.52 -3.79
CA GLU A 245 6.33 -16.37 -3.09
C GLU A 245 5.64 -15.56 -1.98
N TRP A 246 4.44 -15.99 -1.56
CA TRP A 246 3.65 -15.30 -0.54
C TRP A 246 4.27 -15.30 0.87
N ASN A 247 5.37 -16.03 1.10
CA ASN A 247 6.06 -16.07 2.39
C ASN A 247 7.12 -14.96 2.57
N GLU A 248 7.31 -14.11 1.56
CA GLU A 248 8.34 -13.06 1.58
C GLU A 248 7.83 -11.72 1.04
N ILE A 249 6.63 -11.31 1.47
CA ILE A 249 6.04 -10.01 1.10
C ILE A 249 6.65 -8.93 2.00
N ARG A 250 7.58 -8.12 1.47
CA ARG A 250 8.32 -7.13 2.28
C ARG A 250 7.80 -5.72 2.16
N TYR A 251 7.24 -5.35 1.02
CA TYR A 251 6.79 -4.00 0.69
C TYR A 251 5.39 -4.03 0.13
N VAL A 252 4.68 -2.93 0.37
CA VAL A 252 3.43 -2.58 -0.30
C VAL A 252 3.67 -1.29 -1.05
N ARG A 253 3.40 -1.28 -2.36
CA ARG A 253 3.34 -0.06 -3.16
C ARG A 253 1.94 0.16 -3.66
N LEU A 254 1.43 1.35 -3.40
CA LEU A 254 0.20 1.85 -3.98
C LEU A 254 0.56 2.86 -5.05
N ALA A 255 0.01 2.74 -6.25
CA ALA A 255 0.12 3.77 -7.27
C ALA A 255 -1.24 4.11 -7.86
N ILE A 256 -1.42 5.37 -8.24
CA ILE A 256 -2.66 5.87 -8.84
C ILE A 256 -2.35 6.51 -10.17
N THR A 257 -3.18 6.19 -11.16
CA THR A 257 -3.15 6.72 -12.53
C THR A 257 -4.55 7.20 -12.93
N GLY A 258 -4.64 8.04 -13.95
CA GLY A 258 -5.92 8.34 -14.58
C GLY A 258 -6.88 9.17 -13.72
N LEU A 259 -6.38 9.88 -12.69
CA LEU A 259 -7.20 10.82 -11.93
C LEU A 259 -7.66 11.95 -12.86
N ASP A 260 -8.97 12.20 -12.86
CA ASP A 260 -9.52 13.26 -13.70
C ASP A 260 -9.20 14.67 -13.15
N SER A 261 -9.32 15.69 -14.00
CA SER A 261 -9.01 17.08 -13.63
C SER A 261 -9.92 17.68 -12.54
N VAL A 262 -11.06 17.05 -12.25
CA VAL A 262 -12.05 17.45 -11.24
C VAL A 262 -11.70 16.82 -9.89
N GLN A 263 -11.39 15.52 -9.88
CA GLN A 263 -10.98 14.76 -8.72
C GLN A 263 -9.46 14.78 -8.55
N LYS A 264 -8.98 15.81 -7.87
CA LYS A 264 -7.55 15.99 -7.57
C LYS A 264 -7.05 15.17 -6.39
N HIS A 265 -7.87 14.29 -5.81
CA HIS A 265 -7.46 13.48 -4.67
C HIS A 265 -8.20 12.15 -4.54
N LEU A 266 -7.53 11.18 -3.91
CA LEU A 266 -8.10 9.92 -3.44
C LEU A 266 -7.98 9.86 -1.91
N GLU A 267 -9.04 9.42 -1.24
CA GLU A 267 -9.05 9.25 0.22
C GLU A 267 -8.99 7.75 0.55
N ILE A 268 -8.10 7.37 1.48
CA ILE A 268 -7.89 5.98 1.91
C ILE A 268 -8.03 5.92 3.43
N ALA A 269 -9.00 5.18 3.92
CA ALA A 269 -9.24 5.03 5.36
C ALA A 269 -8.51 3.83 5.95
N LYS A 270 -8.31 2.78 5.16
CA LYS A 270 -7.73 1.51 5.65
C LYS A 270 -7.23 0.64 4.50
N MET A 271 -6.11 -0.03 4.72
CA MET A 271 -5.56 -1.10 3.87
C MET A 271 -5.17 -2.28 4.73
N GLU A 272 -5.51 -3.50 4.33
CA GLU A 272 -5.15 -4.72 5.05
C GLU A 272 -4.94 -5.89 4.10
N ILE A 273 -3.99 -6.76 4.43
CA ILE A 273 -3.95 -8.12 3.88
C ILE A 273 -4.68 -9.00 4.89
N VAL A 274 -5.82 -9.55 4.48
CA VAL A 274 -6.69 -10.34 5.35
C VAL A 274 -6.68 -11.80 4.94
N GLY A 275 -6.55 -12.65 5.94
CA GLY A 275 -6.62 -14.09 5.82
C GLY A 275 -7.74 -14.67 6.67
N ASN A 276 -7.87 -15.99 6.58
CA ASN A 276 -8.66 -16.73 7.55
C ASN A 276 -7.71 -17.47 8.47
N GLU A 277 -7.87 -17.31 9.79
CA GLU A 277 -7.15 -18.13 10.78
C GLU A 277 -7.48 -19.63 10.65
N TRP A 278 -8.55 -19.96 9.93
CA TRP A 278 -8.94 -21.30 9.55
C TRP A 278 -8.43 -21.64 8.13
N GLN A 279 -7.54 -22.61 8.07
CA GLN A 279 -7.00 -23.20 6.85
C GLN A 279 -7.99 -24.19 6.25
N GLU A 280 -8.24 -24.07 4.94
CA GLU A 280 -9.00 -25.05 4.17
C GLU A 280 -8.13 -26.28 3.90
N MET A 281 -8.49 -27.43 4.46
CA MET A 281 -7.77 -28.70 4.25
C MET A 281 -8.34 -29.51 3.08
N GLY A 282 -9.36 -28.98 2.40
CA GLY A 282 -10.03 -29.61 1.26
C GLY A 282 -11.23 -30.49 1.63
N ILE A 283 -11.69 -31.28 0.65
CA ILE A 283 -12.85 -32.17 0.75
C ILE A 283 -12.39 -33.63 0.80
N VAL A 284 -12.93 -34.43 1.73
CA VAL A 284 -12.56 -35.83 1.95
C VAL A 284 -13.79 -36.77 1.89
N GLY A 285 -13.74 -37.78 1.01
CA GLY A 285 -14.74 -38.86 0.83
C GLY A 285 -15.03 -39.06 -0.67
N LEU A 286 -15.02 -40.24 -1.32
CA LEU A 286 -15.09 -41.68 -0.98
C LEU A 286 -14.22 -42.52 -1.95
N ASP A 287 -14.04 -43.82 -1.63
CA ASP A 287 -13.55 -44.95 -2.45
C ASP A 287 -13.17 -44.64 -3.92
N ILE A 288 -11.87 -44.43 -4.15
CA ILE A 288 -11.30 -43.97 -5.41
C ILE A 288 -10.97 -45.17 -6.33
N SER A 289 -11.83 -46.20 -6.34
CA SER A 289 -11.58 -47.43 -7.09
C SER A 289 -11.78 -47.29 -8.61
N HIS A 290 -12.15 -46.11 -9.12
CA HIS A 290 -12.30 -45.82 -10.56
C HIS A 290 -11.53 -44.59 -11.06
N PHE A 291 -10.76 -43.91 -10.20
CA PHE A 291 -9.93 -42.79 -10.62
C PHE A 291 -8.47 -43.06 -10.24
N ASP A 292 -7.57 -42.90 -11.22
CA ASP A 292 -6.14 -43.08 -11.04
C ASP A 292 -5.61 -42.09 -10.00
N THR A 293 -5.35 -42.59 -8.80
CA THR A 293 -4.86 -41.83 -7.64
C THR A 293 -3.35 -41.62 -7.66
N SER A 294 -2.65 -42.06 -8.71
CA SER A 294 -1.21 -41.87 -8.81
C SER A 294 -0.78 -40.40 -8.98
N GLY A 295 -1.71 -39.50 -9.33
CA GLY A 295 -1.48 -38.04 -9.36
C GLY A 295 -1.79 -37.29 -8.05
N PHE A 296 -2.47 -37.92 -7.08
CA PHE A 296 -3.06 -37.24 -5.92
C PHE A 296 -2.07 -36.83 -4.81
N PHE A 297 -0.92 -37.50 -4.71
CA PHE A 297 0.05 -37.23 -3.64
C PHE A 297 1.26 -36.39 -4.10
N GLY A 298 1.27 -35.93 -5.35
CA GLY A 298 2.48 -35.44 -6.00
C GLY A 298 2.57 -33.94 -6.26
N ARG A 299 1.54 -33.12 -5.99
CA ARG A 299 1.61 -31.68 -6.30
C ARG A 299 1.01 -30.82 -5.19
N HIS A 300 1.91 -30.11 -4.52
CA HIS A 300 1.79 -28.81 -3.87
C HIS A 300 0.39 -28.29 -3.50
N PHE A 301 0.23 -28.08 -2.18
CA PHE A 301 -0.59 -27.07 -1.54
C PHE A 301 -1.04 -25.94 -2.48
N GLY A 302 -2.34 -25.87 -2.73
CA GLY A 302 -2.96 -24.86 -3.60
C GLY A 302 -4.17 -25.46 -4.30
N ASN A 303 -5.30 -24.78 -4.23
CA ASN A 303 -6.57 -25.14 -4.88
C ASN A 303 -6.37 -25.73 -6.28
N ILE A 304 -6.48 -27.06 -6.43
CA ILE A 304 -6.75 -27.68 -7.73
C ILE A 304 -8.24 -27.95 -7.75
N TYR A 305 -9.03 -26.95 -8.13
CA TYR A 305 -10.29 -27.03 -8.88
C TYR A 305 -10.72 -25.57 -9.15
N GLY A 306 -10.03 -24.95 -10.10
CA GLY A 306 -10.29 -23.59 -10.58
C GLY A 306 -10.13 -23.46 -12.10
N MET A 307 -10.26 -24.58 -12.82
CA MET A 307 -10.22 -24.61 -14.28
C MET A 307 -11.11 -25.75 -14.75
N ASN A 308 -12.43 -25.52 -14.79
CA ASN A 308 -13.36 -25.96 -15.83
C ASN A 308 -14.69 -25.26 -15.57
N ASP A 309 -15.21 -24.56 -16.59
CA ASP A 309 -16.54 -23.94 -16.63
C ASP A 309 -17.65 -25.02 -16.74
N GLU A 310 -17.64 -26.01 -15.84
CA GLU A 310 -18.76 -26.94 -15.64
C GLU A 310 -19.23 -26.78 -14.19
N ASP A 311 -20.44 -26.21 -14.02
CA ASP A 311 -21.07 -25.79 -12.76
C ASP A 311 -21.27 -26.91 -11.69
N ASP A 312 -20.64 -28.07 -11.80
CA ASP A 312 -20.87 -29.26 -10.95
C ASP A 312 -19.68 -29.66 -10.05
N ASP A 313 -18.56 -28.92 -10.06
CA ASP A 313 -17.40 -29.26 -9.24
C ASP A 313 -17.64 -28.95 -7.74
N PRO A 314 -17.27 -29.87 -6.83
CA PRO A 314 -17.50 -29.68 -5.41
C PRO A 314 -16.54 -28.65 -4.81
N THR A 315 -17.08 -27.59 -4.22
CA THR A 315 -16.28 -26.53 -3.60
C THR A 315 -16.50 -26.48 -2.09
N PHE A 316 -15.46 -26.08 -1.36
CA PHE A 316 -15.50 -25.82 0.07
C PHE A 316 -14.69 -24.57 0.38
N GLN A 317 -15.31 -23.59 1.02
CA GLN A 317 -14.73 -22.29 1.35
C GLN A 317 -15.02 -21.94 2.81
N VAL A 318 -14.07 -21.29 3.45
CA VAL A 318 -14.17 -20.83 4.84
C VAL A 318 -13.97 -19.32 4.88
N ALA A 319 -14.98 -18.61 5.39
CA ALA A 319 -14.99 -17.17 5.61
C ALA A 319 -15.40 -16.82 7.04
N VAL A 320 -15.22 -15.58 7.46
CA VAL A 320 -15.65 -15.07 8.76
C VAL A 320 -16.64 -13.93 8.53
N ILE A 321 -17.76 -13.95 9.26
CA ILE A 321 -18.73 -12.86 9.30
C ILE A 321 -18.80 -12.27 10.70
N ASN A 322 -19.07 -10.98 10.84
CA ASN A 322 -19.07 -10.33 12.14
C ASN A 322 -20.04 -9.14 12.26
N THR A 323 -20.25 -8.68 13.49
CA THR A 323 -21.21 -7.61 13.82
C THR A 323 -20.84 -6.21 13.36
N GLU A 324 -19.58 -5.99 12.94
CA GLU A 324 -19.09 -4.67 12.52
C GLU A 324 -19.06 -4.55 10.99
N ASP A 325 -18.61 -5.59 10.29
CA ASP A 325 -18.36 -5.55 8.84
C ASP A 325 -19.53 -6.12 8.01
N ASN A 326 -20.50 -6.82 8.62
CA ASN A 326 -21.62 -7.44 7.94
C ASN A 326 -22.97 -7.00 8.56
N THR A 327 -23.69 -6.12 7.86
CA THR A 327 -24.95 -5.51 8.34
C THR A 327 -26.10 -6.51 8.52
N ASP A 328 -26.05 -7.64 7.82
CA ASP A 328 -27.03 -8.71 7.85
C ASP A 328 -26.74 -9.78 8.92
N TYR A 329 -25.56 -9.76 9.54
CA TYR A 329 -25.20 -10.71 10.59
C TYR A 329 -25.93 -10.41 11.91
N THR A 330 -26.65 -11.41 12.43
CA THR A 330 -27.30 -11.33 13.74
C THR A 330 -26.66 -12.31 14.72
N PRO A 331 -26.07 -11.82 15.83
CA PRO A 331 -25.54 -12.64 16.90
C PRO A 331 -26.50 -13.71 17.44
N PRO A 332 -26.03 -14.94 17.73
CA PRO A 332 -26.82 -15.95 18.41
C PRO A 332 -27.34 -15.46 19.77
N LYS A 333 -28.55 -15.90 20.15
CA LYS A 333 -29.17 -15.49 21.40
C LYS A 333 -28.29 -15.84 22.61
N GLY A 334 -27.97 -14.83 23.42
CA GLY A 334 -27.20 -14.99 24.65
C GLY A 334 -25.69 -14.90 24.47
N VAL A 335 -25.20 -14.88 23.22
CA VAL A 335 -23.80 -14.57 22.90
C VAL A 335 -23.69 -13.07 22.74
N LYS A 336 -22.65 -12.51 23.35
CA LYS A 336 -22.29 -11.11 23.22
C LYS A 336 -20.78 -11.03 23.33
N GLY A 337 -20.14 -10.14 22.57
CA GLY A 337 -18.71 -9.89 22.70
C GLY A 337 -18.30 -9.55 24.14
N GLU A 338 -17.04 -9.84 24.47
CA GLU A 338 -16.45 -9.45 25.74
C GLU A 338 -16.61 -7.96 25.97
N TYR A 339 -16.97 -7.60 27.20
CA TYR A 339 -17.14 -6.20 27.59
C TYR A 339 -15.96 -5.79 28.45
N ASP A 340 -15.09 -4.98 27.87
CA ASP A 340 -14.05 -4.27 28.60
C ASP A 340 -14.69 -3.15 29.42
N ARG A 341 -14.69 -3.31 30.74
CA ARG A 341 -15.28 -2.33 31.67
C ARG A 341 -14.42 -1.09 31.85
N LEU A 342 -13.12 -1.15 31.56
CA LEU A 342 -12.20 -0.02 31.72
C LEU A 342 -12.40 0.99 30.59
N ASN A 343 -12.56 0.47 29.37
CA ASN A 343 -12.70 1.29 28.17
C ASN A 343 -14.16 1.38 27.67
N GLU A 344 -15.11 0.77 28.39
CA GLU A 344 -16.55 0.66 28.03
C GLU A 344 -16.80 0.07 26.63
N ILE A 345 -15.86 -0.73 26.14
CA ILE A 345 -15.87 -1.34 24.81
C ILE A 345 -16.50 -2.72 24.89
N ARG A 346 -17.36 -3.05 23.93
CA ARG A 346 -17.71 -4.44 23.65
C ARG A 346 -17.04 -4.92 22.38
N SER A 347 -16.17 -5.92 22.49
CA SER A 347 -15.48 -6.55 21.36
C SER A 347 -16.44 -7.02 20.27
N LYS A 348 -15.97 -7.04 19.01
CA LYS A 348 -16.74 -7.60 17.90
C LYS A 348 -17.02 -9.08 18.14
N GLU A 349 -18.20 -9.52 17.74
CA GLU A 349 -18.54 -10.92 17.70
C GLU A 349 -18.45 -11.41 16.26
N GLN A 350 -17.84 -12.58 16.08
CA GLN A 350 -17.63 -13.18 14.78
C GLN A 350 -18.08 -14.64 14.76
N SER A 351 -18.54 -15.09 13.60
CA SER A 351 -18.91 -16.47 13.30
C SER A 351 -18.15 -16.98 12.08
N LEU A 352 -17.87 -18.28 12.09
CA LEU A 352 -17.28 -18.97 10.94
C LEU A 352 -18.38 -19.35 9.93
N VAL A 353 -18.17 -19.02 8.67
CA VAL A 353 -19.00 -19.46 7.55
C VAL A 353 -18.29 -20.59 6.84
N LEU A 354 -18.91 -21.77 6.86
CA LEU A 354 -18.51 -22.92 6.07
C LEU A 354 -19.42 -22.99 4.84
N LYS A 355 -18.94 -22.52 3.70
CA LYS A 355 -19.68 -22.53 2.43
C LYS A 355 -19.25 -23.77 1.64
N PHE A 356 -20.22 -24.54 1.18
CA PHE A 356 -19.98 -25.69 0.31
C PHE A 356 -20.95 -25.64 -0.86
N ASP A 357 -20.48 -26.06 -2.03
CA ASP A 357 -21.29 -26.21 -3.23
C ASP A 357 -21.03 -27.58 -3.85
N HIS A 358 -22.07 -28.22 -4.39
CA HIS A 358 -22.02 -29.55 -5.00
C HIS A 358 -21.29 -30.65 -4.18
N LEU A 359 -21.24 -30.53 -2.83
CA LEU A 359 -20.53 -31.47 -1.96
C LEU A 359 -21.12 -32.89 -2.06
N PRO A 360 -20.35 -33.92 -2.50
CA PRO A 360 -20.88 -35.25 -2.74
C PRO A 360 -21.36 -35.93 -1.46
N SER A 361 -22.26 -36.91 -1.61
CA SER A 361 -22.73 -37.71 -0.47
C SER A 361 -21.53 -38.40 0.22
N LYS A 362 -21.44 -38.24 1.55
CA LYS A 362 -20.36 -38.76 2.40
C LYS A 362 -18.98 -38.10 2.18
N ALA A 363 -18.90 -37.04 1.39
CA ALA A 363 -17.74 -36.15 1.39
C ALA A 363 -17.82 -35.17 2.57
N THR A 364 -16.66 -34.72 3.05
CA THR A 364 -16.49 -33.87 4.23
C THR A 364 -15.52 -32.74 3.90
N GLY A 365 -15.96 -31.49 3.94
CA GLY A 365 -15.05 -30.33 3.92
C GLY A 365 -14.35 -30.18 5.28
N ILE A 366 -13.03 -29.99 5.27
CA ILE A 366 -12.23 -29.88 6.49
C ILE A 366 -11.61 -28.48 6.57
N ALA A 367 -11.78 -27.83 7.72
CA ALA A 367 -11.10 -26.59 8.07
C ALA A 367 -10.29 -26.80 9.36
N GLN A 368 -9.08 -26.26 9.43
CA GLN A 368 -8.16 -26.42 10.56
C GLN A 368 -7.67 -25.06 11.05
N LYS A 369 -7.70 -24.84 12.37
CA LYS A 369 -7.02 -23.72 13.02
C LYS A 369 -5.95 -24.28 13.95
N THR A 370 -4.72 -23.81 13.81
CA THR A 370 -3.62 -24.16 14.73
C THR A 370 -3.63 -23.19 15.90
N LEU A 371 -3.71 -23.72 17.11
CA LEU A 371 -3.64 -22.94 18.34
C LEU A 371 -2.21 -22.98 18.87
N TYR A 372 -1.56 -21.82 18.94
CA TYR A 372 -0.26 -21.68 19.60
C TYR A 372 -0.50 -21.42 21.08
N THR A 373 0.15 -22.19 21.95
CA THR A 373 0.12 -22.06 23.41
C THR A 373 1.31 -21.31 23.95
#